data_AF-A0A939G9C1-F1
#
_entry.id   AF-A0A939G9C1-F1
#
_cell.length_a   1.000
_cell.length_b   1.000
_cell.length_c   1.000
_cell.angle_alpha   90.00
_cell.angle_beta   90.00
_cell.angle_gamma   90.00
#
_symmetry.space_group_name_H-M   'P 1'
#
loop_
_entity.id
_entity.type
_entity.pdbx_description
1 polymer ?
#
loop_
_entity_poly.entity_id
_entity_poly.type
_entity_poly.pdbx_seq_one_letter_code
_entity_poly.pdbx_strand_id
1 'polypeptide(L)'
;MIYHITTRAAWQQQADQAEYEAESLHSEGFIHLSTTGQVAGVLERYYQGVPDLLLLHIDPNKLTHDLRYEAATNNEHFPHLYGALNKDAVVEVEAIRQ
;
A
#
# COMPACT_ATOMS: atom_id res chain seq x y z
N MET A 1 -11.99 -3.98 -0.66
CA MET A 1 -10.87 -3.12 -1.09
C MET A 1 -9.82 -3.12 0.00
N ILE A 2 -8.57 -3.02 -0.40
CA ILE A 2 -7.43 -2.77 0.49
C ILE A 2 -6.63 -1.59 -0.07
N TYR A 3 -5.73 -1.05 0.73
CA TYR A 3 -5.12 0.24 0.46
C TYR A 3 -3.62 0.22 0.69
N HIS A 4 -2.88 0.95 -0.13
CA HIS A 4 -1.47 1.23 0.10
C HIS A 4 -1.25 2.74 0.13
N ILE A 5 -0.46 3.23 1.08
CA ILE A 5 -0.03 4.62 1.14
C ILE A 5 1.38 4.70 0.60
N THR A 6 1.60 5.58 -0.37
CA THR A 6 2.93 5.82 -0.93
C THR A 6 3.12 7.30 -1.24
N THR A 7 4.35 7.72 -1.50
CA THR A 7 4.60 9.07 -2.01
C THR A 7 4.31 9.14 -3.50
N ARG A 8 3.85 10.31 -3.97
CA ARG A 8 3.67 10.57 -5.39
C ARG A 8 4.96 10.32 -6.18
N ALA A 9 6.10 10.71 -5.61
CA ALA A 9 7.41 10.52 -6.22
C ALA A 9 7.71 9.02 -6.42
N ALA A 10 7.55 8.19 -5.38
CA ALA A 10 7.80 6.75 -5.47
C ALA A 10 6.89 6.05 -6.49
N TRP A 11 5.62 6.43 -6.54
CA TRP A 11 4.69 5.93 -7.55
C TRP A 11 5.09 6.34 -8.98
N GLN A 12 5.46 7.61 -9.18
CA GLN A 12 5.80 8.15 -10.50
C GLN A 12 7.12 7.63 -11.04
N GLN A 13 8.11 7.36 -10.18
CA GLN A 13 9.39 6.77 -10.61
C GLN A 13 9.22 5.41 -11.30
N GLN A 14 8.12 4.73 -11.02
CA GLN A 14 7.81 3.42 -11.59
C GLN A 14 6.67 3.52 -12.61
N ALA A 15 6.31 4.72 -13.11
CA ALA A 15 5.11 4.93 -13.95
C ALA A 15 5.03 4.01 -15.17
N ASP A 16 6.16 3.75 -15.83
CA ASP A 16 6.24 2.91 -17.04
C ASP A 16 6.31 1.40 -16.76
N GLN A 17 6.38 1.00 -15.48
CA GLN A 17 6.41 -0.40 -15.07
C GLN A 17 4.98 -0.96 -14.92
N ALA A 18 4.80 -2.25 -15.24
CA ALA A 18 3.53 -2.94 -15.05
C ALA A 18 3.22 -3.24 -13.57
N GLU A 19 4.26 -3.34 -12.75
CA GLU A 19 4.18 -3.60 -11.32
C GLU A 19 4.81 -2.44 -10.54
N TYR A 20 4.44 -2.33 -9.27
CA TYR A 20 4.95 -1.37 -8.31
C TYR A 20 5.60 -2.12 -7.15
N GLU A 21 6.84 -1.76 -6.84
CA GLU A 21 7.58 -2.26 -5.70
C GLU A 21 7.69 -1.16 -4.63
N ALA A 22 7.33 -1.49 -3.39
CA ALA A 22 7.57 -0.64 -2.23
C ALA A 22 8.88 -1.03 -1.54
N GLU A 23 9.49 -0.10 -0.82
CA GLU A 23 10.73 -0.37 -0.07
C GLU A 23 10.59 -1.57 0.90
N SER A 24 9.43 -1.72 1.54
CA SER A 24 9.13 -2.84 2.44
C SER A 24 9.19 -4.21 1.76
N LEU A 25 8.95 -4.30 0.45
CA LEU A 25 9.14 -5.55 -0.28
C LEU A 25 10.61 -6.00 -0.23
N HIS A 26 11.55 -5.07 -0.29
CA HIS A 26 12.98 -5.36 -0.24
C HIS A 26 13.52 -5.54 1.17
N SER A 27 13.03 -4.74 2.14
CA SER A 27 13.52 -4.78 3.52
C SER A 27 12.86 -5.87 4.37
N GLU A 28 11.59 -6.19 4.11
CA GLU A 28 10.76 -7.07 4.95
C GLU A 28 10.18 -8.28 4.18
N GLY A 29 10.20 -8.23 2.84
CA GLY A 29 9.71 -9.31 1.97
C GLY A 29 8.23 -9.21 1.60
N PHE A 30 7.54 -8.12 1.97
CA PHE A 30 6.15 -7.88 1.62
C PHE A 30 5.80 -6.38 1.61
N ILE A 31 4.75 -6.01 0.87
CA ILE A 31 4.20 -4.66 0.86
C ILE A 31 3.11 -4.56 1.94
N HIS A 32 3.22 -3.56 2.83
CA HIS A 32 2.16 -3.24 3.78
C HIS A 32 0.96 -2.65 3.08
N LEU A 33 -0.19 -3.30 3.27
CA LEU A 33 -1.49 -2.80 2.87
C LEU A 33 -2.32 -2.53 4.13
N SER A 34 -3.46 -1.88 3.95
CA SER A 34 -4.42 -1.55 5.02
C SER A 34 -5.83 -1.87 4.57
N THR A 35 -6.71 -2.20 5.51
CA THR A 35 -8.16 -2.08 5.30
C THR A 35 -8.60 -0.62 5.45
N THR A 36 -9.81 -0.27 5.03
CA THR A 36 -10.33 1.11 5.12
C THR A 36 -10.26 1.66 6.56
N GLY A 37 -10.61 0.84 7.55
CA GLY A 37 -10.58 1.23 8.96
C GLY A 37 -9.19 1.46 9.54
N GLN A 38 -8.16 0.95 8.87
CA GLN A 38 -6.75 1.05 9.31
C GLN A 38 -6.04 2.27 8.72
N VAL A 39 -6.49 2.79 7.57
CA VAL A 39 -5.81 3.87 6.83
C VAL A 39 -5.55 5.10 7.70
N ALA A 40 -6.55 5.57 8.45
CA ALA A 40 -6.41 6.76 9.29
C ALA A 40 -5.33 6.59 10.37
N GLY A 41 -5.31 5.44 11.06
CA GLY A 41 -4.31 5.16 12.08
C GLY A 41 -2.90 4.96 11.51
N VAL A 42 -2.79 4.40 10.29
CA VAL A 42 -1.50 4.29 9.59
C VAL A 42 -0.98 5.66 9.17
N LEU A 43 -1.83 6.54 8.63
CA LEU A 43 -1.47 7.92 8.30
C LEU A 43 -0.95 8.67 9.53
N GLU A 44 -1.67 8.57 10.65
CA GLU A 44 -1.29 9.21 11.91
C GLU A 44 0.04 8.69 12.48
N ARG A 45 0.30 7.38 12.40
CA ARG A 45 1.49 6.79 13.03
C ARG A 45 2.77 6.92 12.20
N TYR A 46 2.66 6.85 10.87
CA TYR A 46 3.84 6.67 10.00
C TYR A 46 4.05 7.79 8.98
N TYR A 47 3.01 8.55 8.66
CA TYR A 47 3.05 9.51 7.55
C TYR A 47 2.76 10.95 7.97
N GLN A 48 2.80 11.25 9.28
CA GLN A 48 2.64 12.63 9.75
C GLN A 48 3.72 13.56 9.20
N GLY A 49 3.27 14.66 8.60
CA GLY A 49 4.17 15.68 8.04
C GLY A 49 4.84 15.27 6.73
N VAL A 50 4.49 14.10 6.17
CA VAL A 50 4.98 13.67 4.86
C VAL A 50 4.07 14.26 3.78
N PRO A 51 4.58 15.15 2.90
CA PRO A 51 3.78 15.74 1.84
C PRO A 51 3.55 14.77 0.68
N ASP A 52 2.65 15.15 -0.24
CA ASP A 52 2.45 14.50 -1.54
C ASP A 52 2.20 12.98 -1.46
N LEU A 53 1.35 12.57 -0.52
CA LEU A 53 0.94 11.20 -0.36
C LEU A 53 -0.19 10.82 -1.33
N LEU A 54 -0.15 9.57 -1.75
CA LEU A 54 -1.19 8.91 -2.52
C LEU A 54 -1.76 7.74 -1.71
N LEU A 55 -3.08 7.56 -1.82
CA LEU A 55 -3.78 6.37 -1.40
C LEU A 55 -4.09 5.55 -2.67
N LEU A 56 -3.47 4.38 -2.80
CA LEU A 56 -3.78 3.43 -3.86
C LEU A 56 -4.93 2.55 -3.38
N HIS A 57 -6.03 2.56 -4.13
CA HIS A 57 -7.19 1.68 -3.87
C HIS A 57 -7.01 0.41 -4.68
N ILE A 58 -6.95 -0.74 -4.00
CA ILE A 58 -6.55 -2.02 -4.60
C ILE A 58 -7.70 -3.02 -4.51
N ASP A 59 -8.02 -3.64 -5.65
CA ASP A 59 -8.91 -4.78 -5.73
C ASP A 59 -8.15 -6.09 -5.47
N PRO A 60 -8.36 -6.74 -4.30
CA PRO A 60 -7.61 -7.94 -3.94
C PRO A 60 -7.89 -9.12 -4.88
N ASN A 61 -9.02 -9.12 -5.61
CA ASN A 61 -9.34 -10.20 -6.55
C ASN A 61 -8.49 -10.17 -7.83
N LYS A 62 -7.77 -9.06 -8.07
CA LYS A 62 -6.88 -8.88 -9.22
C LYS A 62 -5.41 -9.08 -8.89
N LEU A 63 -5.08 -9.31 -7.62
CA LEU A 63 -3.70 -9.49 -7.21
C LEU A 63 -3.10 -10.76 -7.83
N THR A 64 -1.89 -10.63 -8.34
CA THR A 64 -1.11 -11.75 -8.90
C THR A 64 -0.24 -12.45 -7.86
N HIS A 65 -0.03 -11.81 -6.70
CA HIS A 65 0.80 -12.31 -5.60
C HIS A 65 -0.02 -12.60 -4.34
N ASP A 66 0.56 -13.42 -3.45
CA ASP A 66 -0.07 -13.87 -2.21
C ASP A 66 -0.42 -12.70 -1.28
N LEU A 67 -1.70 -12.62 -0.90
CA LEU A 67 -2.20 -11.71 0.12
C LEU A 67 -2.41 -12.48 1.43
N ARG A 68 -1.77 -12.04 2.51
CA ARG A 68 -1.93 -12.65 3.85
C ARG A 68 -2.36 -11.61 4.87
N TYR A 69 -3.23 -12.00 5.78
CA TYR A 69 -3.65 -11.16 6.90
C TYR A 69 -2.93 -11.62 8.15
N GLU A 70 -2.06 -10.76 8.69
CA GLU A 70 -1.17 -11.11 9.80
C GLU A 70 -1.27 -10.08 10.92
N ALA A 71 -1.13 -10.55 12.16
CA ALA A 71 -1.21 -9.69 13.33
C ALA A 71 -0.03 -8.72 13.37
N ALA A 72 -0.33 -7.42 13.44
CA ALA A 72 0.64 -6.38 13.76
C ALA A 72 0.79 -6.22 15.28
N THR A 73 1.67 -5.32 15.70
CA THR A 73 1.99 -5.05 17.12
C THR A 73 0.79 -4.60 17.96
N ASN A 74 -0.29 -4.13 17.34
CA ASN A 74 -1.55 -3.75 17.99
C ASN A 74 -2.60 -4.87 18.02
N ASN A 75 -2.25 -6.11 17.70
CA ASN A 75 -3.15 -7.28 17.55
C ASN A 75 -4.21 -7.14 16.43
N GLU A 76 -4.18 -6.08 15.64
CA GLU A 76 -4.99 -6.01 14.42
C GLU A 76 -4.30 -6.77 13.29
N HIS A 77 -5.11 -7.40 12.43
CA HIS A 77 -4.57 -8.09 11.26
C HIS A 77 -4.47 -7.13 10.08
N PHE A 78 -3.27 -6.94 9.57
CA PHE A 78 -3.00 -6.13 8.39
C PHE A 78 -2.81 -7.02 7.15
N PRO A 79 -3.30 -6.60 5.98
CA PRO A 79 -2.99 -7.27 4.73
C PRO A 79 -1.54 -7.01 4.31
N HIS A 80 -0.81 -8.07 4.00
CA HIS A 80 0.55 -8.04 3.48
C HIS A 80 0.57 -8.74 2.12
N LEU A 81 1.12 -8.05 1.10
CA LEU A 81 1.29 -8.59 -0.23
C LEU A 81 2.72 -9.11 -0.40
N TYR A 82 2.87 -10.42 -0.60
CA TYR A 82 4.17 -11.09 -0.76
C TYR A 82 4.61 -11.09 -2.23
N GLY A 83 4.91 -9.89 -2.73
CA GLY A 83 5.36 -9.66 -4.10
C GLY A 83 5.08 -8.22 -4.55
N ALA A 84 5.46 -7.92 -5.78
CA ALA A 84 5.19 -6.62 -6.38
C ALA A 84 3.68 -6.43 -6.60
N LEU A 85 3.20 -5.20 -6.47
CA LEU A 85 1.82 -4.83 -6.72
C LEU A 85 1.59 -4.65 -8.22
N ASN A 86 0.86 -5.56 -8.86
CA ASN A 86 0.43 -5.38 -10.24
C ASN A 86 -0.53 -4.18 -10.37
N LYS A 87 -0.23 -3.24 -11.28
CA LYS A 87 -0.94 -1.95 -11.35
C LYS A 87 -2.38 -2.05 -11.83
N ASP A 88 -2.75 -3.10 -12.56
CA ASP A 88 -4.13 -3.37 -12.96
C ASP A 88 -5.04 -3.78 -11.78
N ALA A 89 -4.46 -4.16 -10.63
CA ALA A 89 -5.17 -4.28 -9.36
C ALA A 89 -5.45 -2.93 -8.70
N VAL A 90 -4.75 -1.85 -9.06
CA VAL A 90 -5.01 -0.49 -8.57
C VAL A 90 -6.16 0.11 -9.37
N VAL A 91 -7.32 0.23 -8.73
CA VAL A 91 -8.55 0.69 -9.38
C VAL A 91 -8.77 2.20 -9.26
N GLU A 92 -8.12 2.83 -8.27
CA GLU A 92 -8.15 4.28 -8.06
C GLU A 92 -6.86 4.75 -7.37
N VAL A 93 -6.43 5.97 -7.71
CA VAL A 93 -5.30 6.65 -7.08
C VAL A 93 -5.79 7.99 -6.56
N GLU A 94 -5.85 8.12 -5.24
CA GLU A 94 -6.36 9.31 -4.57
C GLU A 94 -5.21 10.12 -3.95
N ALA A 95 -5.24 11.44 -4.11
CA ALA A 95 -4.29 12.31 -3.42
C ALA A 95 -4.75 12.56 -1.98
N ILE A 96 -3.91 12.24 -1.01
CA ILE A 96 -4.20 12.52 0.41
C ILE A 96 -3.87 13.98 0.69
N ARG A 97 -4.81 14.69 1.32
CA ARG A 97 -4.59 16.04 1.88
C ARG A 97 -4.49 15.90 3.40
N GLN A 98 -3.31 16.22 3.94
CA GLN A 98 -3.07 16.31 5.39
C GLN A 98 -3.27 17.74 5.88
#